data_AF-A0A5Q0C634-F1
#
_entry.id   AF-A0A5Q0C634-F1
#
_cell.length_a   1.000
_cell.length_b   1.000
_cell.length_c   1.000
_cell.angle_alpha   90.00
_cell.angle_beta   90.00
_cell.angle_gamma   90.00
#
_symmetry.space_group_name_H-M   'P 1'
#
loop_
_entity.id
_entity.type
_entity.pdbx_description
1 polymer ?
#
loop_
_entity_poly.entity_id
_entity_poly.type
_entity_poly.pdbx_seq_one_letter_code
_entity_poly.pdbx_strand_id
1 'polypeptide(L)'
;MIVGYMLLVHENPGQVQRLVSAQPDNSPVLIHVDRRTPDDFQEDLARRLDGRANVHFVPRFASRWGSAGIMRATFSLIGSAIEQGITFDYATLLSGADYPIKSNAEIARFLERHQGSEFIESFAMEKPNRWSAMGEITRRRTRCSAITSASAAGL
;
A
#
# COMPACT_ATOMS: atom_id res chain seq x y z
N MET A 1 19.49 -0.09 -10.48
CA MET A 1 18.17 -0.62 -10.10
C MET A 1 17.65 0.11 -8.89
N ILE A 2 16.61 0.93 -9.07
CA ILE A 2 15.89 1.67 -8.03
C ILE A 2 14.50 1.07 -7.88
N VAL A 3 14.14 0.68 -6.66
CA VAL A 3 12.82 0.12 -6.35
C VAL A 3 12.01 1.16 -5.57
N GLY A 4 10.83 1.51 -6.06
CA GLY A 4 9.86 2.31 -5.33
C GLY A 4 9.03 1.44 -4.39
N TYR A 5 9.06 1.75 -3.11
CA TYR A 5 8.32 1.02 -2.08
C TYR A 5 6.99 1.74 -1.79
N MET A 6 5.89 1.09 -2.15
CA MET A 6 4.53 1.59 -2.00
C MET A 6 3.93 0.96 -0.74
N LEU A 7 3.82 1.71 0.35
CA LEU A 7 3.41 1.19 1.67
C LEU A 7 1.96 1.55 2.00
N LEU A 8 1.16 0.54 2.31
CA LEU A 8 -0.17 0.67 2.92
C LEU A 8 -0.06 0.38 4.43
N VAL A 9 -0.21 1.40 5.27
CA VAL A 9 -0.02 1.28 6.72
C VAL A 9 -1.25 1.72 7.50
N HIS A 10 -1.48 1.09 8.64
CA HIS A 10 -2.59 1.44 9.53
C HIS A 10 -2.30 1.22 11.03
N GLU A 11 -1.16 0.63 11.38
CA GLU A 11 -0.78 0.31 12.76
C GLU A 11 0.74 0.16 12.93
N ASN A 12 1.18 0.11 14.20
CA ASN A 12 2.57 -0.09 14.65
C ASN A 12 3.63 0.79 13.96
N PRO A 13 3.78 2.08 14.35
CA PRO A 13 4.69 3.00 13.67
C PRO A 13 6.17 2.62 13.85
N GLY A 14 6.52 1.92 14.94
CA GLY A 14 7.88 1.40 15.17
C GLY A 14 8.26 0.29 14.20
N GLN A 15 7.34 -0.61 13.87
CA GLN A 15 7.56 -1.62 12.84
C GLN A 15 7.70 -0.99 11.46
N VAL A 16 6.84 -0.02 11.13
CA VAL A 16 6.93 0.71 9.86
C VAL A 16 8.28 1.43 9.76
N GLN A 17 8.72 2.14 10.81
CA GLN A 17 10.04 2.76 10.85
C GLN A 17 11.15 1.74 10.52
N ARG A 18 11.11 0.56 11.15
CA ARG A 18 12.08 -0.51 10.92
C ARG A 18 12.02 -1.06 9.50
N LEU A 19 10.83 -1.22 8.92
CA LEU A 19 10.65 -1.65 7.53
C LEU A 19 11.24 -0.63 6.55
N VAL A 20 10.91 0.65 6.72
CA VAL A 20 11.48 1.72 5.89
C VAL A 20 13.00 1.74 6.07
N SER A 21 13.54 1.50 7.28
CA SER A 21 14.99 1.46 7.57
C SER A 21 15.72 0.28 6.95
N ALA A 22 15.01 -0.75 6.53
CA ALA A 22 15.61 -1.86 5.80
C ALA A 22 15.79 -1.56 4.29
N GLN A 23 15.17 -0.49 3.77
CA GLN A 23 15.23 -0.14 2.35
C GLN A 23 16.45 0.74 2.02
N PRO A 24 16.95 0.72 0.76
CA PRO A 24 18.05 1.58 0.35
C PRO A 24 17.69 3.07 0.44
N ASP A 25 18.66 3.91 0.82
CA ASP A 25 18.45 5.37 0.97
C ASP A 25 18.10 6.09 -0.34
N ASN A 26 18.52 5.53 -1.48
CA ASN A 26 18.22 6.08 -2.81
C ASN A 26 16.88 5.58 -3.39
N SER A 27 16.16 4.71 -2.68
CA SER A 27 14.89 4.14 -3.12
C SER A 27 13.73 4.96 -2.57
N PRO A 28 12.80 5.45 -3.39
CA PRO A 28 11.68 6.23 -2.88
C PRO A 28 10.71 5.34 -2.10
N VAL A 29 10.22 5.85 -0.98
CA VAL A 29 9.23 5.17 -0.14
C VAL A 29 7.99 6.04 -0.04
N LEU A 30 6.89 5.59 -0.64
CA LEU A 30 5.61 6.28 -0.59
C LEU A 30 4.73 5.60 0.45
N ILE A 31 4.19 6.37 1.39
CA ILE A 31 3.47 5.85 2.55
C ILE A 31 2.05 6.40 2.53
N HIS A 32 1.09 5.49 2.42
CA HIS A 32 -0.32 5.75 2.65
C HIS A 32 -0.68 5.28 4.06
N VAL A 33 -1.12 6.22 4.90
CA VAL A 33 -1.73 5.92 6.20
C VAL A 33 -3.24 5.86 6.03
N ASP A 34 -3.87 4.75 6.42
CA ASP A 34 -5.33 4.62 6.36
C ASP A 34 -6.02 5.79 7.07
N ARG A 35 -7.01 6.41 6.42
CA ARG A 35 -7.77 7.54 7.00
C ARG A 35 -8.52 7.19 8.29
N ARG A 36 -8.71 5.89 8.56
CA ARG A 36 -9.36 5.40 9.78
C ARG A 36 -8.39 5.25 10.94
N THR A 37 -7.09 5.25 10.67
CA THR A 37 -6.06 5.29 11.72
C THR A 37 -6.09 6.69 12.36
N PRO A 38 -5.93 6.81 13.68
CA PRO A 38 -5.79 8.11 14.34
C PRO A 38 -4.68 9.00 13.74
N ASP A 39 -4.84 10.33 13.80
CA ASP A 39 -3.90 11.28 13.18
C ASP A 39 -2.52 11.27 13.86
N ASP A 40 -2.50 11.03 15.18
CA ASP A 40 -1.29 10.91 16.00
C ASP A 40 -0.35 9.79 15.51
N PHE A 41 -0.89 8.75 14.86
CA PHE A 41 -0.09 7.71 14.22
C PHE A 41 0.77 8.25 13.08
N GLN A 42 0.19 9.04 12.17
CA GLN A 42 0.95 9.61 11.06
C GLN A 42 1.96 10.63 11.57
N GLU A 43 1.58 11.44 12.55
CA GLU A 43 2.50 12.38 13.19
C GLU A 43 3.69 11.68 13.86
N ASP A 44 3.43 10.58 14.58
CA ASP A 44 4.50 9.77 15.18
C ASP A 44 5.40 9.14 14.13
N LEU A 45 4.82 8.58 13.08
CA LEU A 45 5.58 8.00 11.99
C LEU A 45 6.42 9.05 11.24
N ALA A 46 5.87 10.24 11.01
CA ALA A 46 6.60 11.35 10.40
C ALA A 46 7.79 11.78 11.26
N ARG A 47 7.61 11.94 12.58
CA ARG A 47 8.72 12.24 13.51
C ARG A 47 9.80 11.16 13.49
N ARG A 48 9.42 9.88 13.44
CA ARG A 48 10.37 8.76 13.35
C ARG A 48 11.18 8.72 12.05
N LEU A 49 10.68 9.38 11.00
CA LEU A 49 11.24 9.36 9.64
C LEU A 49 11.78 10.73 9.19
N ASP A 50 11.83 11.73 10.08
CA ASP A 50 12.19 13.12 9.78
C ASP A 50 13.53 13.30 9.04
N GLY A 51 14.49 12.39 9.27
CA GLY A 51 15.79 12.39 8.59
C GLY A 51 15.80 11.77 7.18
N ARG A 52 14.66 11.35 6.62
CA ARG A 52 14.60 10.55 5.39
C ARG A 52 13.94 11.30 4.24
N ALA A 53 14.78 11.94 3.45
CA ALA A 53 14.38 12.73 2.29
C ALA A 53 13.70 11.91 1.17
N ASN A 54 13.88 10.58 1.16
CA ASN A 54 13.26 9.66 0.19
C ASN A 54 11.88 9.14 0.64
N VAL A 55 11.34 9.63 1.76
CA VAL A 55 10.02 9.23 2.27
C VAL A 55 8.96 10.28 1.91
N HIS A 56 7.86 9.83 1.35
CA HIS A 56 6.76 10.68 0.89
C HIS A 56 5.43 10.17 1.44
N PHE A 57 4.75 10.99 2.26
CA PHE A 57 3.38 10.69 2.67
C PHE A 57 2.40 11.09 1.57
N VAL A 58 1.41 10.22 1.30
CA VAL A 58 0.40 10.46 0.26
C VAL A 58 -0.97 10.73 0.88
N PRO A 59 -1.95 11.28 0.12
CA PRO A 59 -3.29 11.52 0.63
C PRO A 59 -3.94 10.29 1.24
N ARG A 60 -4.62 10.48 2.36
CA ARG A 60 -5.20 9.40 3.16
C ARG A 60 -6.58 9.01 2.64
N PHE A 61 -6.79 7.71 2.46
CA PHE A 61 -8.06 7.12 2.04
C PHE A 61 -8.49 6.10 3.07
N ALA A 62 -9.81 6.00 3.30
CA ALA A 62 -10.34 4.97 4.17
C ALA A 62 -10.22 3.65 3.43
N SER A 63 -9.40 2.74 3.95
CA SER A 63 -9.24 1.41 3.41
C SER A 63 -9.87 0.40 4.37
N ARG A 64 -10.56 -0.56 3.81
CA ARG A 64 -11.12 -1.70 4.54
C ARG A 64 -10.67 -2.92 3.79
N TRP A 65 -10.32 -3.95 4.54
CA TRP A 65 -9.98 -5.23 3.96
C TRP A 65 -11.07 -5.71 3.00
N GLY A 66 -10.66 -6.11 1.79
CA GLY A 66 -11.57 -6.55 0.72
C GLY A 66 -12.48 -5.45 0.14
N SER A 67 -12.16 -4.17 0.33
CA SER A 67 -12.93 -3.06 -0.23
C SER A 67 -12.14 -2.30 -1.31
N ALA A 68 -12.85 -1.59 -2.17
CA ALA A 68 -12.25 -0.72 -3.19
C ALA A 68 -11.37 0.41 -2.60
N GLY A 69 -11.45 0.67 -1.30
CA GLY A 69 -10.56 1.60 -0.61
C GLY A 69 -9.08 1.23 -0.70
N ILE A 70 -8.74 -0.07 -0.71
CA ILE A 70 -7.35 -0.52 -0.88
C ILE A 70 -6.84 -0.20 -2.28
N MET A 71 -7.67 -0.40 -3.31
CA MET A 71 -7.32 -0.03 -4.69
C MET A 71 -7.10 1.49 -4.80
N ARG A 72 -7.99 2.30 -4.21
CA ARG A 72 -7.82 3.76 -4.20
C ARG A 72 -6.55 4.21 -3.48
N ALA A 73 -6.23 3.60 -2.35
CA ALA A 73 -4.99 3.87 -1.63
C ALA A 73 -3.76 3.51 -2.48
N THR A 74 -3.79 2.36 -3.15
CA THR A 74 -2.73 1.89 -4.06
C THR A 74 -2.55 2.84 -5.24
N PHE A 75 -3.64 3.27 -5.88
CA PHE A 75 -3.58 4.25 -6.97
C PHE A 75 -3.09 5.62 -6.50
N SER A 76 -3.38 6.01 -5.25
CA SER A 76 -2.82 7.24 -4.70
C SER A 76 -1.31 7.18 -4.55
N LEU A 77 -0.75 6.02 -4.17
CA LEU A 77 0.70 5.85 -4.09
C LEU A 77 1.34 6.07 -5.48
N ILE A 78 0.82 5.39 -6.50
CA ILE A 78 1.32 5.53 -7.88
C ILE A 78 1.10 6.95 -8.41
N GLY A 79 -0.09 7.52 -8.20
CA GLY A 79 -0.44 8.87 -8.66
C GLY A 79 0.47 9.93 -8.04
N SER A 80 0.70 9.87 -6.72
CA SER A 80 1.60 10.80 -6.04
C SER A 80 3.05 10.67 -6.49
N ALA A 81 3.52 9.47 -6.85
CA ALA A 81 4.85 9.32 -7.45
C ALA A 81 4.95 10.06 -8.79
N ILE A 82 3.95 9.91 -9.65
CA ILE A 82 3.89 10.57 -10.96
C ILE A 82 3.82 12.09 -10.80
N GLU A 83 2.92 12.59 -9.94
CA GLU A 83 2.72 14.01 -9.69
C GLU A 83 3.97 14.71 -9.14
N GLN A 84 4.73 14.01 -8.29
CA GLN A 84 5.96 14.53 -7.69
C GLN A 84 7.20 14.30 -8.58
N GLY A 85 7.06 13.65 -9.74
CA GLY A 85 8.20 13.30 -10.60
C GLY A 85 9.18 12.32 -9.97
N ILE A 86 8.71 11.49 -9.03
CA ILE A 86 9.52 10.47 -8.37
C ILE A 86 9.76 9.32 -9.36
N THR A 87 11.02 9.01 -9.61
CA THR A 87 11.43 7.98 -10.58
C THR A 87 11.94 6.72 -9.88
N PHE A 88 11.63 5.57 -10.45
CA PHE A 88 12.09 4.25 -10.03
C PHE A 88 11.96 3.27 -11.21
N ASP A 89 12.72 2.18 -11.18
CA ASP A 89 12.70 1.14 -12.21
C ASP A 89 11.56 0.12 -11.97
N TYR A 90 11.28 -0.18 -10.71
CA TYR A 90 10.26 -1.14 -10.28
C TYR A 90 9.44 -0.58 -9.11
N ALA A 91 8.16 -0.92 -9.02
CA ALA A 91 7.34 -0.66 -7.84
C ALA A 91 7.04 -1.96 -7.10
N THR A 92 7.10 -1.94 -5.77
CA THR A 92 6.64 -3.03 -4.91
C THR A 92 5.60 -2.52 -3.92
N LEU A 93 4.47 -3.21 -3.85
CA LEU A 93 3.40 -2.91 -2.88
C LEU A 93 3.63 -3.72 -1.61
N LEU A 94 3.70 -3.04 -0.47
CA LEU A 94 3.90 -3.63 0.84
C LEU A 94 2.86 -3.10 1.83
N SER A 95 2.51 -3.93 2.81
CA SER A 95 1.84 -3.50 4.03
C SER A 95 2.87 -3.12 5.10
N GLY A 96 2.42 -2.42 6.15
CA GLY A 96 3.25 -2.16 7.32
C GLY A 96 3.72 -3.42 8.08
N ALA A 97 3.13 -4.59 7.79
CA ALA A 97 3.46 -5.86 8.43
C ALA A 97 4.55 -6.66 7.68
N ASP A 98 4.88 -6.27 6.44
CA ASP A 98 5.85 -6.99 5.62
C ASP A 98 7.29 -6.73 6.07
N TYR A 99 8.21 -7.63 5.70
CA TYR A 99 9.64 -7.47 5.95
C TYR A 99 10.50 -8.20 4.91
N PRO A 100 11.61 -7.60 4.43
CA PRO A 100 12.49 -8.26 3.47
C PRO A 100 13.17 -9.49 4.08
N ILE A 101 13.18 -10.59 3.33
CA ILE A 101 13.87 -11.85 3.66
C ILE A 101 15.17 -12.04 2.86
N LYS A 102 15.47 -11.09 1.96
CA LYS A 102 16.66 -11.05 1.11
C LYS A 102 17.30 -9.68 1.24
N SER A 103 18.61 -9.61 1.02
CA SER A 103 19.33 -8.34 1.01
C SER A 103 18.90 -7.47 -0.16
N ASN A 104 19.05 -6.15 -0.03
CA ASN A 104 18.77 -5.19 -1.10
C ASN A 104 19.58 -5.50 -2.38
N ALA A 105 20.81 -5.99 -2.23
CA ALA A 105 21.66 -6.39 -3.35
C ALA A 105 21.12 -7.63 -4.09
N GLU A 106 20.58 -8.61 -3.36
CA GLU A 106 19.94 -9.79 -3.98
C GLU A 106 18.66 -9.40 -4.73
N ILE A 107 17.83 -8.54 -4.13
CA ILE A 107 16.60 -8.03 -4.75
C ILE A 107 16.94 -7.25 -6.03
N ALA A 108 17.87 -6.30 -5.94
CA ALA A 108 18.30 -5.50 -7.09
C ALA A 108 18.84 -6.40 -8.22
N ARG A 109 19.74 -7.33 -7.91
CA ARG A 109 20.30 -8.27 -8.90
C ARG A 109 19.23 -9.18 -9.50
N PHE A 110 18.23 -9.59 -8.73
CA PHE A 110 17.12 -10.38 -9.25
C PHE A 110 16.31 -9.59 -10.28
N LEU A 111 15.92 -8.36 -9.95
CA LEU A 111 15.16 -7.49 -10.85
C LEU A 111 15.96 -7.08 -12.08
N GLU A 112 17.26 -6.82 -11.94
CA GLU A 112 18.16 -6.49 -13.06
C GLU A 112 18.21 -7.60 -14.11
N ARG A 113 18.25 -8.87 -13.67
CA ARG A 113 18.24 -10.02 -14.59
C ARG A 113 16.91 -10.23 -15.30
N HIS A 114 15.83 -9.62 -14.82
CA HIS A 114 14.48 -9.78 -15.37
C HIS A 114 13.87 -8.45 -15.78
N GLN A 115 14.70 -7.48 -16.15
CA GLN A 115 14.25 -6.16 -16.59
C GLN A 115 13.15 -6.27 -17.65
N GLY A 116 12.07 -5.50 -17.45
CA GLY A 116 10.89 -5.51 -18.32
C GLY A 116 9.85 -6.59 -17.97
N SER A 117 10.14 -7.48 -17.01
CA SER A 117 9.16 -8.46 -16.51
C SER A 117 8.38 -7.91 -15.32
N GLU A 118 7.11 -8.30 -15.19
CA GLU A 118 6.26 -8.02 -14.03
C GLU A 118 6.05 -9.28 -13.19
N PHE A 119 6.02 -9.12 -11.87
CA PHE A 119 5.89 -10.24 -10.92
C PHE A 119 4.57 -10.15 -10.17
N ILE A 120 3.53 -10.77 -10.73
CA ILE A 120 2.20 -10.82 -10.14
C ILE A 120 1.77 -12.27 -10.03
N GLU A 121 1.48 -12.72 -8.80
CA GLU A 121 0.92 -14.05 -8.60
C GLU A 121 -0.51 -14.09 -9.11
N SER A 122 -0.79 -15.04 -9.99
CA SER A 122 -2.13 -15.27 -10.54
C SER A 122 -2.48 -16.75 -10.49
N PHE A 123 -3.77 -17.05 -10.45
CA PHE A 123 -4.30 -18.41 -10.44
C PHE A 123 -5.56 -18.49 -11.29
N ALA A 124 -5.79 -19.66 -11.89
CA ALA A 124 -7.01 -19.96 -12.63
C ALA A 124 -8.22 -19.81 -11.71
N MET A 125 -9.22 -19.05 -12.15
CA MET A 125 -10.42 -18.77 -11.35
C MET A 125 -11.42 -19.91 -11.44
N GLU A 126 -11.43 -20.62 -12.57
CA GLU A 126 -12.32 -21.73 -12.90
C GLU A 126 -11.90 -23.07 -12.27
N LYS A 127 -10.80 -23.08 -11.51
CA LYS A 127 -10.27 -24.28 -10.84
C LYS A 127 -10.13 -24.04 -9.34
N PRO A 128 -10.21 -25.11 -8.53
CA PRO A 128 -9.82 -25.05 -7.13
C PRO A 128 -8.44 -24.39 -6.99
N ASN A 129 -8.37 -23.41 -6.10
CA ASN A 129 -7.15 -22.65 -5.84
C ASN A 129 -7.06 -22.36 -4.34
N ARG A 130 -5.95 -21.75 -3.90
CA ARG A 130 -5.72 -21.50 -2.48
C ARG A 130 -6.76 -20.60 -1.81
N TRP A 131 -7.57 -19.87 -2.58
CA TRP A 131 -8.60 -18.95 -2.10
C TRP A 131 -10.03 -19.47 -2.25
N SER A 132 -10.27 -20.37 -3.19
CA SER A 132 -11.58 -20.95 -3.44
C SER A 132 -11.46 -22.43 -3.73
N ALA A 133 -12.04 -23.25 -2.86
CA ALA A 133 -12.08 -24.70 -3.01
C ALA A 133 -12.85 -25.16 -4.26
N MET A 134 -13.75 -24.31 -4.78
CA MET A 134 -14.65 -24.64 -5.90
C MET A 134 -14.36 -23.85 -7.17
N GLY A 135 -13.49 -22.84 -7.14
CA GLY A 135 -13.21 -21.97 -8.28
C GLY A 135 -14.40 -21.09 -8.65
N GLU A 136 -14.67 -20.03 -7.86
CA GLU A 136 -15.80 -19.10 -8.09
C GLU A 136 -15.51 -17.70 -7.51
N ILE A 137 -16.11 -16.64 -8.10
CA ILE A 137 -15.97 -15.22 -7.70
C ILE A 137 -17.19 -14.68 -6.92
N THR A 138 -18.29 -15.43 -6.81
CA THR A 138 -19.59 -14.77 -6.67
C THR A 138 -20.02 -14.52 -5.22
N ARG A 139 -19.54 -13.42 -4.61
CA ARG A 139 -20.34 -12.64 -3.65
C ARG A 139 -20.16 -11.14 -3.88
N ARG A 140 -21.09 -10.54 -4.62
CA ARG A 140 -21.18 -9.09 -4.80
C ARG A 140 -21.55 -8.45 -3.46
N ARG A 141 -20.56 -7.90 -2.73
CA ARG A 141 -20.79 -7.11 -1.51
C ARG A 141 -20.80 -5.63 -1.85
N THR A 142 -21.95 -5.11 -2.25
CA THR A 142 -22.16 -3.66 -2.31
C THR A 142 -22.60 -3.19 -0.92
N ARG A 143 -21.80 -2.35 -0.27
CA ARG A 143 -22.25 -1.64 0.95
C ARG A 143 -22.61 -0.22 0.56
N CYS A 144 -23.89 0.09 0.61
CA CYS A 144 -24.41 1.45 0.54
C CYS A 144 -24.51 1.97 1.98
N SER A 145 -23.74 3.00 2.33
CA SER A 145 -23.99 3.75 3.55
C SER A 145 -25.21 4.63 3.28
N ALA A 146 -26.38 4.24 3.81
CA ALA A 146 -27.54 5.13 3.79
C ALA A 146 -27.17 6.40 4.55
N ILE A 147 -27.24 7.54 3.86
CA ILE A 147 -27.25 8.86 4.49
C ILE A 147 -28.59 8.93 5.23
N THR A 148 -28.58 8.76 6.55
CA THR A 148 -29.73 9.15 7.38
C THR A 148 -29.80 10.67 7.38
N SER A 149 -30.47 11.25 6.38
CA SER A 149 -31.09 12.56 6.52
C SER A 149 -32.41 12.36 7.26
N ALA A 150 -32.38 12.48 8.59
CA ALA A 150 -33.59 12.70 9.36
C ALA A 150 -34.09 14.12 9.04
N SER A 151 -35.04 14.21 8.10
CA SER A 151 -35.96 15.34 8.00
C SER A 151 -36.77 15.37 9.29
N ALA A 152 -36.55 16.39 10.13
CA ALA A 152 -37.50 16.77 11.15
C ALA A 152 -38.55 17.67 10.49
N ALA A 153 -39.77 17.15 10.33
CA ALA A 153 -40.96 17.88 9.95
C ALA A 153 -42.02 17.73 11.05
N GLY A 154 -42.57 18.87 11.51
CA GLY A 154 -43.73 19.00 12.40
C GLY A 154 -43.42 18.81 13.90
N LEU A 155 -43.80 19.69 14.82
CA LEU A 155 -44.93 20.64 14.91
C LEU A 155 -44.48 21.99 15.51
#